data_AF-A0A6X8WJL9-F1
#
_entry.id   AF-A0A6X8WJL9-F1
#
_cell.length_a   1.000
_cell.length_b   1.000
_cell.length_c   1.000
_cell.angle_alpha   90.00
_cell.angle_beta   90.00
_cell.angle_gamma   90.00
#
_symmetry.space_group_name_H-M   'P 1'
#
loop_
_entity.id
_entity.type
_entity.pdbx_description
1 polymer ?
#
loop_
_entity_poly.entity_id
_entity_poly.type
_entity_poly.pdbx_seq_one_letter_code
_entity_poly.pdbx_strand_id
1 'polypeptide(L)'
;VMNYCSIDTPYTRITEHKYFSPWERHEASICYQEYSRECEAGDIPYYPVRRADKMDLLNKYLSRAKKEKNITFIGRLGTYRYLDMDITIAEALQTADVYLTSLYEQKEMPAFTVTV
;
A
#
# COMPACT_ATOMS: atom_id res chain seq x y z
N VAL A 1 -16.45 -12.79 -5.45
CA VAL A 1 -16.67 -11.38 -5.07
C VAL A 1 -17.85 -10.86 -5.88
N MET A 2 -18.81 -10.16 -5.24
CA MET A 2 -19.95 -9.55 -5.91
C MET A 2 -19.98 -8.04 -5.65
N ASN A 3 -19.93 -7.23 -6.70
CA ASN A 3 -19.93 -5.77 -6.59
C ASN A 3 -21.36 -5.23 -6.61
N TYR A 4 -21.61 -4.17 -5.85
CA TYR A 4 -22.89 -3.46 -5.81
C TYR A 4 -22.66 -2.00 -6.20
N CYS A 5 -23.02 -1.64 -7.43
CA CYS A 5 -22.68 -0.34 -8.00
C CYS A 5 -23.70 0.78 -7.69
N SER A 6 -24.86 0.44 -7.12
CA SER A 6 -25.88 1.44 -6.77
C SER A 6 -25.51 2.17 -5.48
N ILE A 7 -25.72 3.49 -5.47
CA ILE A 7 -25.56 4.31 -4.26
C ILE A 7 -26.58 3.98 -3.17
N ASP A 8 -27.71 3.36 -3.53
CA ASP A 8 -28.73 2.90 -2.57
C ASP A 8 -28.27 1.67 -1.77
N THR A 9 -27.18 1.02 -2.20
CA THR A 9 -26.56 -0.09 -1.45
C THR A 9 -25.44 0.46 -0.58
N PRO A 10 -25.49 0.28 0.76
CA PRO A 10 -24.56 0.95 1.67
C PRO A 10 -23.14 0.35 1.68
N TYR A 11 -22.95 -0.84 1.14
CA TYR A 11 -21.64 -1.52 1.00
C TYR A 11 -21.21 -1.59 -0.46
N THR A 12 -19.90 -1.58 -0.69
CA THR A 12 -19.30 -1.57 -2.04
C THR A 12 -19.38 -2.94 -2.71
N ARG A 13 -19.21 -4.01 -1.92
CA ARG A 13 -19.21 -5.41 -2.37
C ARG A 13 -19.43 -6.37 -1.22
N ILE A 14 -19.77 -7.61 -1.57
CA ILE A 14 -19.73 -8.76 -0.66
C ILE A 14 -18.64 -9.73 -1.14
N THR A 15 -17.75 -10.13 -0.22
CA THR A 15 -16.71 -11.14 -0.45
C THR A 15 -17.04 -12.40 0.34
N GLU A 16 -17.15 -13.54 -0.33
CA GLU A 16 -17.32 -14.84 0.30
C GLU A 16 -15.99 -15.60 0.22
N HIS A 17 -15.32 -15.77 1.37
CA HIS A 17 -13.89 -16.10 1.40
C HIS A 17 -13.57 -17.53 0.96
N LYS A 18 -14.48 -18.48 1.16
CA LYS A 18 -14.26 -19.87 0.75
C LYS A 18 -13.98 -20.00 -0.76
N TYR A 19 -14.50 -19.08 -1.57
CA TYR A 19 -14.29 -19.07 -3.02
C TYR A 19 -12.86 -18.67 -3.44
N PHE A 20 -12.03 -18.16 -2.53
CA PHE A 20 -10.60 -17.96 -2.79
C PHE A 20 -9.78 -19.25 -2.67
N SER A 21 -10.31 -20.28 -2.00
CA SER A 21 -9.71 -21.62 -1.89
C SER A 21 -10.65 -22.68 -2.51
N PRO A 22 -10.91 -22.64 -3.83
CA PRO A 22 -11.87 -23.55 -4.48
C PRO A 22 -11.49 -25.04 -4.39
N TRP A 23 -10.26 -25.35 -3.99
CA TRP A 23 -9.79 -26.71 -3.71
C TRP A 23 -10.25 -27.27 -2.36
N GLU A 24 -10.80 -26.44 -1.47
CA GLU A 24 -11.32 -26.84 -0.15
C GLU A 24 -12.85 -27.01 -0.16
N ARG A 25 -13.38 -27.74 0.84
CA ARG A 25 -14.82 -27.87 1.07
C ARG A 25 -15.15 -27.40 2.48
N HIS A 26 -16.09 -26.47 2.57
CA HIS A 26 -16.56 -25.89 3.81
C HIS A 26 -18.09 -25.88 3.81
N GLU A 27 -18.71 -26.43 4.86
CA GLU A 27 -20.18 -26.38 5.03
C GLU A 27 -20.65 -24.96 5.37
N ALA A 28 -19.94 -24.31 6.29
CA ALA A 28 -20.17 -22.91 6.66
C ALA A 28 -19.39 -21.95 5.76
N SER A 29 -19.81 -20.69 5.72
CA SER A 29 -19.15 -19.65 4.95
C SER A 29 -19.02 -18.33 5.72
N ILE A 30 -17.90 -17.65 5.51
CA ILE A 30 -17.62 -16.33 6.08
C ILE A 30 -17.68 -15.30 4.95
N CYS A 31 -18.64 -14.38 5.07
CA CYS A 31 -18.89 -13.32 4.10
C CYS A 31 -18.66 -11.95 4.73
N TYR A 32 -17.97 -11.04 4.05
CA TYR A 32 -17.77 -9.67 4.50
C TYR A 32 -18.56 -8.71 3.63
N GLN A 33 -19.31 -7.80 4.26
CA GLN A 33 -19.80 -6.58 3.63
C GLN A 33 -18.70 -5.51 3.77
N GLU A 34 -18.23 -4.97 2.67
CA GLU A 34 -17.18 -3.95 2.67
C GLU A 34 -17.78 -2.54 2.59
N TYR A 35 -17.30 -1.64 3.46
CA TYR A 35 -17.71 -0.25 3.51
C TYR A 35 -16.51 0.66 3.26
N SER A 36 -16.68 1.63 2.37
CA SER A 36 -15.69 2.68 2.12
C SER A 36 -16.08 3.95 2.87
N ARG A 37 -15.11 4.60 3.52
CA ARG A 37 -15.29 5.87 4.22
C ARG A 37 -13.98 6.64 4.31
N GLU A 38 -14.04 7.88 4.80
CA GLU A 38 -12.83 8.64 5.11
C GLU A 38 -12.03 7.96 6.24
N CYS A 39 -10.70 8.03 6.13
CA CYS A 39 -9.78 7.49 7.12
C CYS A 39 -9.55 8.52 8.22
N GLU A 40 -9.91 8.19 9.44
CA GLU A 40 -9.74 9.01 10.64
C GLU A 40 -8.54 8.53 11.47
N ALA A 41 -8.24 9.27 12.54
CA ALA A 41 -7.19 8.86 13.47
C ALA A 41 -7.58 7.54 14.17
N GLY A 42 -6.69 6.56 14.13
CA GLY A 42 -6.92 5.22 14.68
C GLY A 42 -7.42 4.19 13.65
N ASP A 43 -7.79 4.63 12.45
CA ASP A 43 -8.17 3.72 11.37
C ASP A 43 -6.98 3.12 10.66
N ILE A 44 -7.21 1.96 10.04
CA ILE A 44 -6.26 1.35 9.12
C ILE A 44 -6.36 2.06 7.76
N PRO A 45 -5.28 2.69 7.24
CA PRO A 45 -5.31 3.28 5.91
C PRO A 45 -5.27 2.19 4.83
N TYR A 46 -6.23 2.18 3.90
CA TYR A 46 -6.32 1.21 2.79
C TYR A 46 -5.95 1.80 1.42
N TYR A 47 -6.66 2.84 0.95
CA TYR A 47 -6.45 3.41 -0.38
C TYR A 47 -5.98 4.88 -0.29
N PRO A 48 -4.78 5.23 -0.80
CA PRO A 48 -4.31 6.60 -0.78
C PRO A 48 -5.07 7.44 -1.80
N VAL A 49 -5.67 8.54 -1.35
CA VAL A 49 -6.59 9.35 -2.16
C VAL A 49 -5.86 10.21 -3.23
N ARG A 50 -4.57 10.53 -3.02
CA ARG A 50 -3.70 11.33 -3.93
C ARG A 50 -4.40 12.48 -4.68
N ARG A 51 -5.18 13.31 -3.99
CA ARG A 51 -5.72 14.55 -4.59
C ARG A 51 -4.62 15.61 -4.74
N ALA A 52 -4.77 16.48 -5.74
CA ALA A 52 -3.79 17.52 -6.08
C ALA A 52 -3.54 18.49 -4.90
N ASP A 53 -4.59 18.84 -4.14
CA ASP A 53 -4.52 19.67 -2.93
C ASP A 53 -3.73 19.02 -1.77
N LYS A 54 -3.58 17.70 -1.78
CA LYS A 54 -2.82 16.95 -0.76
C LYS A 54 -1.37 16.70 -1.14
N MET A 55 -0.95 17.04 -2.36
CA MET A 55 0.44 16.88 -2.79
C MET A 55 1.40 17.79 -2.02
N ASP A 56 0.95 18.95 -1.55
CA ASP A 56 1.76 19.84 -0.72
C ASP A 56 2.20 19.20 0.59
N LEU A 57 1.29 18.45 1.24
CA LEU A 57 1.61 17.73 2.47
C LEU A 57 2.60 16.59 2.19
N LEU A 58 2.38 15.83 1.11
CA LEU A 58 3.31 14.79 0.68
C LEU A 58 4.70 15.39 0.42
N ASN A 59 4.79 16.48 -0.34
CA ASN A 59 6.04 17.15 -0.67
C ASN A 59 6.79 17.63 0.59
N LYS A 60 6.08 18.11 1.61
CA LYS A 60 6.69 18.47 2.90
C LYS A 60 7.32 17.25 3.59
N TYR A 61 6.63 16.11 3.59
CA TYR A 61 7.19 14.87 4.15
C TYR A 61 8.34 14.32 3.31
N LEU A 62 8.24 14.31 1.99
CA LEU A 62 9.31 13.90 1.09
C LEU A 62 10.57 14.76 1.27
N SER A 63 10.40 16.08 1.42
CA SER A 63 11.50 17.02 1.66
C SER A 63 12.22 16.78 2.98
N ARG A 64 11.51 16.26 4.00
CA ARG A 64 12.10 15.85 5.28
C ARG A 64 12.78 14.49 5.16
N ALA A 65 12.08 13.49 4.62
CA ALA A 65 12.59 12.13 4.44
C ALA A 65 13.89 12.09 3.62
N LYS A 66 14.00 12.92 2.57
CA LYS A 66 15.22 13.03 1.74
C LYS A 66 16.45 13.56 2.49
N LYS A 67 16.29 14.14 3.69
CA LYS A 67 17.41 14.62 4.53
C LYS A 67 17.84 13.59 5.57
N GLU A 68 17.04 12.55 5.79
CA GLU A 68 17.35 11.52 6.77
C GLU A 68 18.48 10.63 6.27
N LYS A 69 19.29 10.15 7.22
CA LYS A 69 20.40 9.22 6.96
C LYS A 69 20.07 7.86 7.56
N ASN A 70 20.59 6.80 6.94
CA ASN A 70 20.48 5.42 7.45
C ASN A 70 19.02 4.91 7.59
N ILE A 71 18.10 5.44 6.79
CA ILE A 71 16.70 4.99 6.70
C ILE A 71 16.25 5.04 5.24
N THR A 72 15.46 4.05 4.81
CA THR A 72 14.84 4.01 3.48
C THR A 72 13.35 3.72 3.64
N PHE A 73 12.51 4.54 3.03
CA PHE A 73 11.05 4.42 3.09
C PHE A 73 10.54 3.63 1.88
N ILE A 74 9.85 2.52 2.11
CA ILE A 74 9.37 1.61 1.06
C ILE A 74 7.90 1.23 1.20
N GLY A 75 7.35 0.60 0.16
CA GLY A 75 6.03 0.00 0.17
C GLY A 75 4.88 1.02 0.22
N ARG A 76 3.65 0.51 0.32
CA ARG A 76 2.43 1.31 0.16
C ARG A 76 2.32 2.49 1.13
N LEU A 77 2.70 2.29 2.40
CA LEU A 77 2.59 3.31 3.44
C LEU A 77 3.81 4.24 3.47
N GLY A 78 5.02 3.69 3.33
CA GLY A 78 6.26 4.49 3.34
C GLY A 78 6.39 5.40 2.11
N THR A 79 5.73 5.05 1.01
CA THR A 79 5.75 5.83 -0.24
C THR A 79 4.40 6.43 -0.63
N TYR A 80 3.35 6.28 0.19
CA TYR A 80 2.02 6.83 -0.08
C TYR A 80 1.46 6.48 -1.48
N ARG A 81 1.60 5.21 -1.89
CA ARG A 81 1.13 4.67 -3.18
C ARG A 81 0.27 3.43 -2.95
N TYR A 82 -0.68 3.19 -3.85
CA TYR A 82 -1.31 1.89 -3.97
C TYR A 82 -0.35 0.98 -4.75
N LEU A 83 -0.03 -0.19 -4.20
CA LEU A 83 0.86 -1.17 -4.80
C LEU A 83 0.20 -2.53 -4.66
N ASP A 84 0.13 -3.27 -5.76
CA ASP A 84 -0.21 -4.69 -5.72
C ASP A 84 0.95 -5.51 -5.13
N MET A 85 0.69 -6.77 -4.81
CA MET A 85 1.65 -7.63 -4.10
C MET A 85 2.92 -7.89 -4.92
N ASP A 86 2.80 -8.11 -6.23
CA ASP A 86 3.91 -8.35 -7.14
C ASP A 86 4.82 -7.14 -7.27
N ILE A 87 4.24 -5.93 -7.43
CA ILE A 87 5.00 -4.68 -7.46
C ILE A 87 5.71 -4.44 -6.12
N THR A 88 5.03 -4.73 -5.01
CA THR A 88 5.62 -4.61 -3.67
C THR A 88 6.84 -5.53 -3.51
N ILE A 89 6.74 -6.79 -3.96
CA ILE A 89 7.86 -7.74 -3.92
C ILE A 89 9.00 -7.28 -4.83
N ALA A 90 8.70 -6.83 -6.04
CA ALA A 90 9.69 -6.34 -6.99
C ALA A 90 10.47 -5.13 -6.44
N GLU A 91 9.77 -4.12 -5.90
CA GLU A 91 10.41 -2.95 -5.30
C GLU A 91 11.22 -3.30 -4.04
N ALA A 92 10.78 -4.29 -3.27
CA ALA A 92 11.51 -4.76 -2.09
C ALA A 92 12.83 -5.47 -2.48
N LEU A 93 12.80 -6.33 -3.49
CA LEU A 93 14.00 -6.98 -4.03
C LEU A 93 14.98 -5.94 -4.57
N GLN A 94 14.50 -5.01 -5.39
CA GLN A 94 15.31 -3.90 -5.90
C GLN A 94 15.91 -3.06 -4.77
N THR A 95 15.16 -2.82 -3.70
CA THR A 95 15.66 -2.05 -2.54
C THR A 95 16.81 -2.77 -1.85
N ALA A 96 16.69 -4.09 -1.66
CA ALA A 96 17.76 -4.89 -1.09
C ALA A 96 19.02 -4.86 -1.98
N ASP A 97 18.86 -4.97 -3.30
CA ASP A 97 19.97 -4.91 -4.26
C ASP A 97 20.70 -3.56 -4.24
N VAL A 98 19.95 -2.45 -4.17
CA VAL A 98 20.52 -1.10 -4.04
C VAL A 98 21.29 -0.96 -2.73
N TYR A 99 20.75 -1.48 -1.63
CA TYR A 99 21.43 -1.44 -0.34
C TYR A 99 22.75 -2.24 -0.36
N LEU A 100 22.70 -3.49 -0.83
CA LEU A 100 23.90 -4.33 -0.94
C LEU A 100 24.96 -3.67 -1.84
N THR A 101 24.55 -3.11 -2.99
CA THR A 101 25.45 -2.38 -3.90
C THR A 101 26.08 -1.18 -3.21
N SER A 102 25.31 -0.41 -2.42
CA SER A 102 25.83 0.75 -1.70
C SER A 102 26.94 0.38 -0.70
N LEU A 103 26.85 -0.80 -0.08
CA LEU A 103 27.89 -1.32 0.82
C LEU A 103 29.18 -1.66 0.06
N TYR A 104 29.07 -2.32 -1.09
CA TYR A 104 30.23 -2.66 -1.92
C TYR A 104 30.91 -1.42 -2.50
N GLU A 105 30.13 -0.45 -2.96
CA GLU A 105 30.63 0.78 -3.58
C GLU A 105 30.98 1.89 -2.58
N GLN A 106 30.78 1.65 -1.28
CA GLN A 106 30.95 2.64 -0.20
C GLN A 106 30.16 3.94 -0.43
N LYS A 107 28.93 3.82 -0.94
CA LYS A 107 28.01 4.94 -1.20
C LYS A 107 26.95 5.03 -0.11
N GLU A 108 26.42 6.24 0.10
CA GLU A 108 25.26 6.42 0.99
C GLU A 108 24.00 5.77 0.37
N MET A 109 23.26 4.98 1.15
CA MET A 109 21.97 4.42 0.76
C MET A 109 20.92 5.55 0.64
N PRO A 110 20.16 5.65 -0.46
CA PRO A 110 19.14 6.67 -0.60
C PRO A 110 17.92 6.43 0.31
N ALA A 111 17.25 7.52 0.69
CA ALA A 111 16.01 7.48 1.48
C ALA A 111 14.83 6.86 0.71
N PHE A 112 14.89 6.83 -0.63
CA PHE A 112 13.92 6.19 -1.51
C PHE A 112 14.63 5.53 -2.69
N THR A 113 14.22 4.32 -3.05
CA THR A 113 14.74 3.54 -4.20
C THR A 113 13.82 3.62 -5.43
N VAL A 114 12.70 4.32 -5.29
CA VAL A 114 11.67 4.53 -6.31
C VAL A 114 11.25 6.01 -6.32
N THR A 115 10.69 6.46 -7.44
CA THR A 115 10.10 7.79 -7.53
C THR A 115 8.77 7.82 -6.80
N VAL A 116 8.63 8.78 -5.87
CA VAL A 116 7.43 8.99 -5.05
C VAL A 116 6.72 10.27 -5.44
#